data_AF-A0A4D4L484-F1
#
_entry.id   AF-A0A4D4L484-F1
#
_cell.length_a   1.000
_cell.length_b   1.000
_cell.length_c   1.000
_cell.angle_alpha   90.00
_cell.angle_beta   90.00
_cell.angle_gamma   90.00
#
_symmetry.space_group_name_H-M   'P 1'
#
loop_
_entity.id
_entity.type
_entity.pdbx_description
1 polymer ?
#
loop_
_entity_poly.entity_id
_entity_poly.type
_entity_poly.pdbx_seq_one_letter_code
_entity_poly.pdbx_strand_id
1 'polypeptide(L)' 'MIGRTGVLLLGTRGASGPGEVLVRVRGGSETFLAWSSDPLPQGASVLVIDSRGSRQVDVIEWTDPLNASSGGAGGAG' A
#
# COMPACT_ATOMS: atom_id res chain seq x y z
N MET A 1 -12.96 0.24 0.20
CA MET A 1 -11.55 0.31 -0.23
C MET A 1 -10.63 0.43 0.97
N ILE A 2 -10.99 1.24 1.97
CA ILE A 2 -10.35 1.26 3.30
C ILE A 2 -10.17 -0.16 3.85
N GLY A 3 -9.01 -0.42 4.45
CA GLY A 3 -8.61 -1.72 4.98
C GLY A 3 -8.08 -2.70 3.92
N ARG A 4 -7.93 -2.28 2.66
CA ARG A 4 -7.31 -3.10 1.60
C ARG A 4 -5.84 -2.76 1.46
N THR A 5 -5.02 -3.77 1.19
CA THR A 5 -3.63 -3.57 0.79
C THR A 5 -3.51 -3.39 -0.71
N GLY A 6 -2.44 -2.73 -1.14
CA GLY A 6 -2.10 -2.52 -2.53
C GLY A 6 -0.59 -2.35 -2.72
N VAL A 7 -0.18 -2.16 -3.96
CA VAL A 7 1.19 -1.83 -4.35
C VAL A 7 1.21 -0.54 -5.14
N LEU A 8 2.16 0.35 -4.83
CA LEU A 8 2.37 1.56 -5.61
C LEU A 8 2.94 1.24 -7.00
N LEU A 9 2.21 1.61 -8.04
CA LEU A 9 2.71 1.62 -9.42
C LEU A 9 3.58 2.84 -9.68
N LEU A 10 3.25 3.97 -9.04
CA LEU A 10 4.03 5.19 -9.01
C LEU A 10 4.23 5.63 -7.56
N GLY A 11 5.46 5.98 -7.20
CA GLY A 11 5.77 6.48 -5.87
C GLY A 11 5.00 7.76 -5.52
N THR A 12 4.63 7.90 -4.25
CA THR A 12 4.07 9.16 -3.75
C THR A 12 5.20 10.16 -3.48
N ARG A 13 4.84 11.45 -3.39
CA ARG A 13 5.79 12.53 -3.08
C ARG A 13 5.49 13.14 -1.71
N GLY A 14 4.90 12.35 -0.81
CA GLY A 14 4.35 12.83 0.46
C GLY A 14 3.27 13.89 0.23
N ALA A 15 3.28 14.93 1.07
CA ALA A 15 2.40 16.08 0.93
C ALA A 15 2.54 16.83 -0.42
N SER A 16 3.65 16.67 -1.14
CA SER A 16 3.90 17.36 -2.42
C SER A 16 3.16 16.75 -3.62
N GLY A 17 2.54 15.57 -3.49
CA GLY A 17 1.66 15.07 -4.52
C GLY A 17 1.46 13.55 -4.52
N PRO A 18 0.42 13.08 -5.22
CA PRO A 18 0.03 11.68 -5.19
C PRO A 18 0.95 10.80 -6.05
N GLY A 19 0.97 9.53 -5.68
CA GLY A 19 1.37 8.42 -6.53
C GLY A 19 0.14 7.71 -7.10
N GLU A 20 0.33 6.47 -7.53
CA GLU A 20 -0.75 5.60 -8.02
C GLU A 20 -0.63 4.23 -7.37
N VAL A 21 -1.73 3.73 -6.80
CA VAL A 21 -1.81 2.42 -6.14
C VAL A 21 -2.71 1.48 -6.91
N LEU A 22 -2.27 0.24 -7.10
CA LEU A 22 -3.11 -0.87 -7.55
C LEU A 22 -3.64 -1.61 -6.32
N VAL A 23 -4.96 -1.59 -6.12
CA VAL A 23 -5.63 -2.21 -4.98
C VAL A 23 -6.45 -3.41 -5.42
N ARG A 24 -6.32 -4.53 -4.70
CA ARG A 24 -7.17 -5.70 -4.92
C ARG A 24 -8.58 -5.43 -4.42
N VAL A 25 -9.55 -5.55 -5.32
CA VAL A 25 -10.99 -5.40 -5.04
C VAL A 25 -11.72 -6.71 -5.36
N ARG A 26 -13.04 -6.76 -5.12
CA ARG A 26 -13.81 -7.95 -5.52
C ARG A 26 -13.82 -8.05 -7.04
N GLY A 27 -13.36 -9.20 -7.56
CA GLY A 27 -13.39 -9.50 -8.99
C GLY A 27 -12.19 -8.97 -9.81
N GLY A 28 -11.21 -8.32 -9.19
CA GLY A 28 -10.04 -7.82 -9.93
C GLY A 28 -9.15 -6.89 -9.12
N SER A 29 -8.45 -6.01 -9.83
CA SER A 29 -7.67 -4.91 -9.24
C SER A 29 -8.03 -3.62 -9.94
N GLU A 30 -7.97 -2.53 -9.20
CA GLU A 30 -8.29 -1.20 -9.71
C GLU A 30 -7.22 -0.20 -9.24
N THR A 31 -6.93 0.78 -10.08
CA THR A 31 -5.95 1.83 -9.78
C THR A 31 -6.61 3.07 -9.21
N PHE A 32 -5.92 3.68 -8.24
CA PHE A 32 -6.36 4.87 -7.51
C PHE A 32 -5.19 5.84 -7.33
N LEU A 33 -5.47 7.14 -7.25
CA LEU A 33 -4.47 8.11 -6.82
C LEU A 33 -4.20 7.93 -5.33
N ALA A 34 -2.93 7.81 -4.98
CA ALA A 34 -2.49 7.49 -3.63
C ALA A 34 -1.82 8.70 -2.98
N TRP A 35 -2.34 9.13 -1.85
CA TRP A 35 -1.74 10.16 -1.00
C TRP A 35 -1.12 9.52 0.24
N SER A 36 0.02 10.04 0.67
CA SER A 36 0.68 9.64 1.91
C SER A 36 1.33 10.85 2.55
N SER A 37 1.56 10.79 3.87
CA SER A 37 2.27 11.86 4.59
C SER A 37 3.72 11.94 4.15
N ASP A 38 4.41 10.79 4.12
CA ASP A 38 5.80 10.65 3.70
C ASP A 38 5.92 10.11 2.27
N PRO A 39 6.98 10.44 1.52
CA PRO A 39 7.23 9.84 0.20
C PRO A 39 7.41 8.33 0.30
N LEU A 40 6.69 7.59 -0.53
CA LEU A 40 6.76 6.14 -0.63
C LEU A 40 7.23 5.76 -2.05
N PRO A 41 8.20 4.84 -2.20
CA PRO A 41 8.73 4.47 -3.51
C PRO A 41 7.73 3.62 -4.30
N GLN A 42 7.92 3.57 -5.63
CA GLN A 42 7.25 2.58 -6.47
C GLN A 42 7.56 1.16 -5.97
N GLY A 43 6.56 0.28 -6.01
CA GLY A 43 6.65 -1.09 -5.50
C GLY A 43 6.35 -1.23 -4.02
N ALA A 44 6.23 -0.13 -3.26
CA ALA A 44 5.91 -0.21 -1.84
C ALA A 44 4.53 -0.85 -1.62
N SER A 45 4.47 -1.78 -0.68
CA SER A 45 3.23 -2.31 -0.12
C SER A 45 2.60 -1.25 0.76
N VAL A 46 1.30 -1.01 0.56
CA VAL A 46 0.57 0.03 1.28
C VAL A 46 -0.78 -0.45 1.77
N LEU A 47 -1.28 0.18 2.84
CA LEU A 47 -2.62 -0.02 3.37
C LEU A 47 -3.46 1.22 3.12
N VAL A 48 -4.65 1.04 2.55
CA VAL A 48 -5.64 2.11 2.40
C VAL A 48 -6.26 2.42 3.75
N ILE A 49 -6.05 3.63 4.25
CA ILE A 49 -6.56 4.08 5.55
C ILE A 49 -7.75 5.03 5.42
N ASP A 50 -7.91 5.72 4.29
CA ASP A 50 -9.06 6.58 4.04
C ASP A 50 -9.40 6.68 2.54
N SER A 51 -10.60 7.16 2.23
CA SER A 51 -11.09 7.44 0.89
C SER A 51 -11.43 8.92 0.75
N ARG A 52 -10.72 9.62 -0.14
CA ARG A 52 -10.96 11.06 -0.44
C ARG A 52 -12.08 11.30 -1.46
N GLY A 53 -12.67 10.23 -1.99
CA GLY A 53 -13.59 10.30 -3.13
C GLY A 53 -12.86 10.41 -4.47
N SER A 54 -13.60 10.40 -5.59
CA SER A 54 -13.06 10.58 -6.95
C SER A 54 -11.86 9.69 -7.30
N ARG A 55 -11.89 8.42 -6.87
CA ARG A 55 -10.81 7.43 -7.05
C ARG A 55 -9.47 7.82 -6.42
N GLN A 56 -9.52 8.54 -5.30
CA GLN A 56 -8.35 8.90 -4.51
C GLN A 56 -8.42 8.33 -3.10
N VAL A 57 -7.27 7.96 -2.56
CA VAL A 57 -7.15 7.38 -1.23
C VAL A 57 -5.94 7.89 -0.48
N ASP A 58 -6.03 7.83 0.84
CA ASP A 58 -4.90 7.94 1.73
C ASP A 58 -4.35 6.55 2.04
N VAL A 59 -3.03 6.43 1.98
CA VAL A 59 -2.30 5.20 2.21
C VAL A 59 -1.12 5.44 3.16
N ILE A 60 -0.77 4.39 3.89
CA ILE A 60 0.46 4.30 4.68
C ILE A 60 1.28 3.11 4.20
N GLU A 61 2.59 3.12 4.48
CA GLU A 61 3.43 1.94 4.31
C GLU A 61 2.83 0.77 5.10
N TRP A 62 2.80 -0.39 4.45
CA TRP A 62 2.28 -1.62 5.06
C TRP A 62 3.35 -2.71 5.04
N THR A 63 3.74 -3.15 6.23
CA THR A 63 4.50 -4.38 6.43
C THR A 63 3.54 -5.49 6.83
N ASP A 64 3.50 -6.57 6.04
CA ASP A 64 2.66 -7.73 6.38
C ASP A 64 3.16 -8.36 7.70
N PRO A 65 2.34 -8.40 8.76
CA PRO A 65 2.74 -8.97 10.05
C PRO A 65 3.06 -10.48 9.97
N LEU A 66 2.51 -11.19 8.98
CA LEU A 66 2.83 -12.60 8.75
C LEU A 66 4.21 -12.77 8.11
N ASN A 67 4.64 -11.81 7.28
CA ASN A 67 6.00 -11.79 6.76
C ASN A 67 7.01 -11.50 7.88
N ALA A 68 6.69 -10.57 8.79
CA ALA A 68 7.52 -10.25 9.95
C ALA A 68 7.70 -11.43 10.93
N SER A 69 6.71 -12.32 11.02
CA SER A 69 6.73 -13.48 11.95
C SER A 69 7.45 -14.72 11.39
N SER A 70 7.85 -14.72 10.11
CA SER A 70 8.51 -15.86 9.45
C SER A 70 10.00 -16.04 9.83
N GLY A 71 10.55 -15.17 10.67
CA GLY A 71 11.92 -15.27 11.17
C GLY A 71 12.04 -16.16 12.41
N GLY A 72 12.18 -17.48 12.23
CA GLY A 72 12.64 -18.36 13.31
C GLY A 72 12.19 -19.82 13.29
N ALA A 73 12.27 -20.52 12.17
CA ALA A 73 12.18 -22.00 12.18
C ALA A 73 13.05 -22.58 11.06
N GLY A 74 14.27 -23.04 11.41
CA GLY A 74 15.07 -23.83 10.47
C GLY A 74 16.56 -23.73 10.71
N GLY A 75 17.09 -24.53 11.64
CA GLY A 75 18.52 -24.66 11.85
C GLY A 75 18.89 -25.56 13.03
N ALA A 76 18.35 -26.79 13.07
CA ALA A 76 18.94 -27.86 13.88
C ALA A 76 19.49 -28.89 12.90
N GLY A 77 20.82 -28.92 12.78
CA GLY A 77 21.63 -29.91 12.09
C GLY A 77 22.89 -30.14 12.90
#